data_AF-A0A7Z9ZK35-F1
#
_entry.id   AF-A0A7Z9ZK35-F1
#
_cell.length_a   1.000
_cell.length_b   1.000
_cell.length_c   1.000
_cell.angle_alpha   90.00
_cell.angle_beta   90.00
_cell.angle_gamma   90.00
#
_symmetry.space_group_name_H-M   'P 1'
#
loop_
_entity.id
_entity.type
_entity.pdbx_description
1 polymer ?
#
loop_
_entity_poly.entity_id
_entity_poly.type
_entity_poly.pdbx_seq_one_letter_code
_entity_poly.pdbx_strand_id
1 'polypeptide(L)'
;VPDTIQALQQLAAFWRRRHSPRVIGITGSVGKTTTKELVADVLSRRYVTLRSERSFNNEIGLPITLLRLAPEHERVVLEMGMYDVGEIAELARIALPHVGVVTIIHPVHLERAGTIERIVQAKTELVEALPPAPDGVAILNYDDPRVLGMREATRARVLTYGLSPEADLWADGIEGLGLEGVRFRLHYGEETLHIKIPLLGRHSVHTALRAAAVGIVEGLTWQEILEGLRHPTSQLRLVAVPGPKGSTILDDTYNASPASTLAALNLLDELEGRKIAVLGDMLELGDYEQEGHEKVGMRAIEVVDLLITVGPRGRIIGETALRWGMSPEQVHIMEDNEAVIRLLKDLVRPGDVILVKGSRAMQMEEIVNALGEGD
;
A
#
# COMPACT_ATOMS: atom_id res chain seq x y z
N VAL A 1 27.78 4.29 23.71
CA VAL A 1 28.24 3.69 22.44
C VAL A 1 28.51 4.82 21.44
N PRO A 2 29.47 4.68 20.50
CA PRO A 2 29.84 5.76 19.58
C PRO A 2 28.77 6.13 18.55
N ASP A 3 27.99 5.15 18.07
CA ASP A 3 26.86 5.33 17.18
C ASP A 3 25.63 4.63 17.79
N THR A 4 24.58 5.41 18.08
CA THR A 4 23.36 4.92 18.73
C THR A 4 22.46 4.12 17.79
N ILE A 5 22.43 4.45 16.49
CA ILE A 5 21.65 3.72 15.49
C ILE A 5 22.30 2.36 15.25
N GLN A 6 23.61 2.33 15.05
CA GLN A 6 24.34 1.08 14.86
C GLN A 6 24.22 0.17 16.09
N ALA A 7 24.31 0.73 17.30
CA ALA A 7 24.12 -0.04 18.52
C ALA A 7 22.70 -0.60 18.66
N LEU A 8 21.67 0.17 18.28
CA LEU A 8 20.28 -0.30 18.25
C LEU A 8 20.13 -1.49 17.27
N GLN A 9 20.68 -1.38 16.07
CA GLN A 9 20.65 -2.43 15.05
C GLN A 9 21.38 -3.70 15.52
N GLN A 10 22.57 -3.54 16.13
CA GLN A 10 23.33 -4.65 16.70
C GLN A 10 22.55 -5.34 17.83
N LEU A 11 21.91 -4.57 18.70
CA LEU A 11 21.07 -5.10 19.78
C LEU A 11 19.87 -5.86 19.22
N ALA A 12 19.19 -5.31 18.22
CA ALA A 12 18.05 -5.97 17.57
C ALA A 12 18.47 -7.24 16.83
N ALA A 13 19.60 -7.25 16.13
CA ALA A 13 20.13 -8.43 15.46
C ALA A 13 20.50 -9.53 16.47
N PHE A 14 21.15 -9.15 17.59
CA PHE A 14 21.43 -10.06 18.69
C PHE A 14 20.15 -10.64 19.27
N TRP A 15 19.16 -9.79 19.60
CA TRP A 15 17.87 -10.21 20.14
C TRP A 15 17.13 -11.14 19.18
N ARG A 16 17.03 -10.77 17.91
CA ARG A 16 16.41 -11.57 16.85
C ARG A 16 17.00 -12.98 16.78
N ARG A 17 18.31 -13.15 16.92
CA ARG A 17 18.99 -14.47 16.90
C ARG A 17 18.74 -15.31 18.15
N ARG A 18 18.27 -14.73 19.27
CA ARG A 18 17.87 -15.49 20.46
C ARG A 18 16.46 -16.08 20.34
N HIS A 19 15.72 -15.69 19.32
CA HIS A 19 14.39 -16.21 19.01
C HIS A 19 14.40 -16.93 17.66
N SER A 20 13.45 -17.83 17.45
CA SER A 20 13.34 -18.61 16.20
C SER A 20 11.97 -18.52 15.51
N PRO A 21 11.28 -17.37 15.46
CA PRO A 21 10.07 -17.26 14.64
C PRO A 21 10.42 -17.31 13.15
N ARG A 22 9.44 -17.71 12.34
CA ARG A 22 9.54 -17.54 10.89
C ARG A 22 9.24 -16.08 10.54
N VAL A 23 10.08 -15.49 9.68
CA VAL A 23 10.04 -14.06 9.37
C VAL A 23 9.59 -13.83 7.93
N ILE A 24 8.60 -12.97 7.76
CA ILE A 24 8.05 -12.53 6.49
C ILE A 24 8.48 -11.08 6.28
N GLY A 25 9.35 -10.83 5.30
CA GLY A 25 9.72 -9.49 4.85
C GLY A 25 8.84 -9.05 3.68
N ILE A 26 8.40 -7.78 3.68
CA ILE A 26 7.54 -7.22 2.63
C ILE A 26 8.16 -5.93 2.10
N THR A 27 8.35 -5.83 0.78
CA THR A 27 8.84 -4.62 0.13
C THR A 27 8.14 -4.27 -1.18
N GLY A 28 8.55 -3.16 -1.78
CA GLY A 28 8.09 -2.61 -3.06
C GLY A 28 7.68 -1.14 -2.94
N SER A 29 7.17 -0.58 -4.02
CA SER A 29 6.82 0.85 -4.12
C SER A 29 5.50 1.14 -3.42
N VAL A 30 4.44 0.37 -3.70
CA VAL A 30 3.07 0.64 -3.21
C VAL A 30 2.45 -0.60 -2.57
N GLY A 31 1.63 -0.40 -1.52
CA GLY A 31 0.83 -1.45 -0.90
C GLY A 31 1.54 -2.27 0.20
N LYS A 32 2.77 -1.90 0.58
CA LYS A 32 3.55 -2.58 1.63
C LYS A 32 2.80 -2.73 2.96
N THR A 33 2.37 -1.61 3.54
CA THR A 33 1.70 -1.62 4.85
C THR A 33 0.40 -2.38 4.84
N THR A 34 -0.44 -2.17 3.81
CA THR A 34 -1.71 -2.90 3.66
C THR A 34 -1.47 -4.41 3.54
N THR A 35 -0.43 -4.83 2.80
CA THR A 35 -0.03 -6.24 2.75
C THR A 35 0.45 -6.74 4.11
N LYS A 36 1.30 -5.97 4.82
CA LYS A 36 1.82 -6.35 6.13
C LYS A 36 0.69 -6.57 7.14
N GLU A 37 -0.27 -5.65 7.21
CA GLU A 37 -1.42 -5.79 8.10
C GLU A 37 -2.26 -7.03 7.73
N LEU A 38 -2.62 -7.18 6.45
CA LEU A 38 -3.48 -8.29 6.01
C LEU A 38 -2.79 -9.66 6.13
N VAL A 39 -1.49 -9.75 5.84
CA VAL A 39 -0.68 -10.94 6.09
C VAL A 39 -0.68 -11.28 7.58
N ALA A 40 -0.51 -10.30 8.45
CA ALA A 40 -0.53 -10.55 9.88
C ALA A 40 -1.91 -11.02 10.37
N ASP A 41 -3.00 -10.47 9.83
CA ASP A 41 -4.37 -10.91 10.16
C ASP A 41 -4.64 -12.36 9.75
N VAL A 42 -4.17 -12.74 8.56
CA VAL A 42 -4.19 -14.13 8.06
C VAL A 42 -3.38 -15.05 8.96
N LEU A 43 -2.11 -14.72 9.24
CA LEU A 43 -1.26 -15.56 10.08
C LEU A 43 -1.76 -15.67 11.52
N SER A 44 -2.36 -14.62 12.06
CA SER A 44 -2.94 -14.60 13.40
C SER A 44 -4.13 -15.53 13.59
N ARG A 45 -4.68 -16.12 12.51
CA ARG A 45 -5.71 -17.16 12.63
C ARG A 45 -5.18 -18.45 13.24
N ARG A 46 -3.87 -18.70 13.12
CA ARG A 46 -3.22 -19.90 13.64
C ARG A 46 -2.04 -19.60 14.55
N TYR A 47 -1.22 -18.63 14.18
CA TYR A 47 0.08 -18.38 14.81
C TYR A 47 0.07 -17.13 15.67
N VAL A 48 0.80 -17.16 16.79
CA VAL A 48 1.10 -15.95 17.55
C VAL A 48 2.02 -15.06 16.70
N THR A 49 1.48 -13.96 16.19
CA THR A 49 2.12 -13.18 15.12
C THR A 49 2.46 -11.77 15.60
N LEU A 50 3.75 -11.42 15.54
CA LEU A 50 4.24 -10.04 15.67
C LEU A 50 4.23 -9.36 14.30
N ARG A 51 3.98 -8.05 14.26
CA ARG A 51 4.16 -7.25 13.04
C ARG A 51 4.77 -5.88 13.37
N SER A 52 5.39 -5.24 12.38
CA SER A 52 5.83 -3.86 12.55
C SER A 52 4.65 -2.93 12.77
N GLU A 53 4.78 -1.98 13.69
CA GLU A 53 3.74 -0.97 13.92
C GLU A 53 3.77 0.09 12.82
N ARG A 54 2.59 0.49 12.33
CA ARG A 54 2.47 1.54 11.31
C ARG A 54 3.45 1.31 10.14
N SER A 55 4.26 2.30 9.78
CA SER A 55 5.31 2.20 8.76
C SER A 55 6.71 2.11 9.37
N PHE A 56 6.88 1.42 10.50
CA PHE A 56 8.20 1.17 11.09
C PHE A 56 8.97 0.17 10.23
N ASN A 57 9.54 0.68 9.14
CA ASN A 57 10.08 -0.10 8.04
C ASN A 57 11.52 0.26 7.66
N ASN A 58 12.15 1.14 8.44
CA ASN A 58 13.48 1.69 8.17
C ASN A 58 14.51 1.24 9.22
N GLU A 59 15.70 1.85 9.17
CA GLU A 59 16.88 1.55 9.97
C GLU A 59 16.71 1.72 11.49
N ILE A 60 15.61 2.33 11.92
CA ILE A 60 15.21 2.51 13.33
C ILE A 60 13.95 1.69 13.65
N GLY A 61 12.91 1.81 12.83
CA GLY A 61 11.60 1.21 13.10
C GLY A 61 11.61 -0.32 13.11
N LEU A 62 12.35 -0.93 12.19
CA LEU A 62 12.46 -2.39 12.14
C LEU A 62 13.21 -2.95 13.36
N PRO A 63 14.38 -2.41 13.76
CA PRO A 63 15.02 -2.80 15.03
C PRO A 63 14.10 -2.70 16.25
N ILE A 64 13.35 -1.60 16.40
CA ILE A 64 12.40 -1.43 17.52
C ILE A 64 11.33 -2.52 17.50
N THR A 65 10.80 -2.85 16.33
CA THR A 65 9.83 -3.95 16.18
C THR A 65 10.44 -5.28 16.65
N LEU A 66 11.67 -5.59 16.20
CA LEU A 66 12.33 -6.84 16.56
C LEU A 66 12.63 -6.96 18.05
N LEU A 67 12.93 -5.85 18.74
CA LEU A 67 13.15 -5.86 20.19
C LEU A 67 11.90 -6.22 21.01
N ARG A 68 10.72 -6.24 20.39
CA ARG A 68 9.46 -6.72 21.01
C ARG A 68 9.25 -8.22 20.86
N LEU A 69 10.16 -8.92 20.18
CA LEU A 69 10.11 -10.37 20.10
C LEU A 69 10.11 -11.00 21.49
N ALA A 70 9.27 -12.01 21.63
CA ALA A 70 9.06 -12.78 22.84
C ALA A 70 8.93 -14.26 22.47
N PRO A 71 9.24 -15.21 23.39
CA PRO A 71 9.31 -16.64 23.08
C PRO A 71 8.05 -17.26 22.47
N GLU A 72 6.88 -16.70 22.75
CA GLU A 72 5.58 -17.12 22.25
C GLU A 72 5.36 -16.78 20.77
N HIS A 73 6.08 -15.81 20.21
CA HIS A 73 5.89 -15.41 18.82
C HIS A 73 6.41 -16.48 17.87
N GLU A 74 5.52 -16.94 17.00
CA GLU A 74 5.81 -17.97 15.99
C GLU A 74 6.07 -17.36 14.61
N ARG A 75 5.47 -16.20 14.34
CA ARG A 75 5.60 -15.46 13.08
C ARG A 75 5.91 -13.99 13.31
N VAL A 76 6.67 -13.40 12.39
CA VAL A 76 6.94 -11.96 12.37
C VAL A 76 6.73 -11.42 10.97
N VAL A 77 5.92 -10.37 10.84
CA VAL A 77 5.67 -9.69 9.56
C VAL A 77 6.31 -8.31 9.59
N LEU A 78 7.34 -8.11 8.77
CA LEU A 78 8.16 -6.91 8.74
C LEU A 78 8.02 -6.20 7.39
N GLU A 79 7.56 -4.96 7.44
CA GLU A 79 7.69 -4.06 6.30
C GLU A 79 9.16 -3.59 6.17
N MET A 80 9.70 -3.60 4.96
CA MET A 80 11.07 -3.16 4.66
C MET A 80 11.06 -2.06 3.58
N GLY A 81 11.29 -0.82 4.01
CA GLY A 81 11.41 0.36 3.18
C GLY A 81 12.84 0.55 2.67
N MET A 82 13.00 1.43 1.69
CA MET A 82 14.31 2.01 1.36
C MET A 82 14.13 3.42 0.82
N TYR A 83 15.21 4.19 0.89
CA TYR A 83 15.47 5.39 0.09
C TYR A 83 16.58 5.15 -0.93
N ASP A 84 17.51 4.23 -0.66
CA ASP A 84 18.60 3.89 -1.58
C ASP A 84 18.97 2.40 -1.54
N VAL A 85 19.81 1.98 -2.48
CA VAL A 85 20.42 0.65 -2.57
C VAL A 85 21.26 0.36 -1.32
N GLY A 86 21.11 -0.84 -0.77
CA GLY A 86 21.82 -1.38 0.39
C GLY A 86 20.99 -1.38 1.67
N GLU A 87 19.96 -0.55 1.75
CA GLU A 87 19.16 -0.42 2.98
C GLU A 87 18.29 -1.66 3.24
N ILE A 88 17.67 -2.24 2.20
CA ILE A 88 16.88 -3.47 2.39
C ILE A 88 17.79 -4.65 2.74
N ALA A 89 18.98 -4.72 2.14
CA ALA A 89 20.00 -5.70 2.50
C ALA A 89 20.41 -5.57 3.98
N GLU A 90 20.57 -4.35 4.50
CA GLU A 90 20.85 -4.10 5.92
C GLU A 90 19.70 -4.60 6.81
N LEU A 91 18.47 -4.22 6.48
CA LEU A 91 17.27 -4.65 7.20
C LEU A 91 17.12 -6.18 7.21
N ALA A 92 17.36 -6.83 6.07
CA ALA A 92 17.30 -8.28 5.93
C ALA A 92 18.40 -8.98 6.73
N ARG A 93 19.60 -8.39 6.85
CA ARG A 93 20.69 -8.93 7.67
C ARG A 93 20.36 -8.94 9.16
N ILE A 94 19.58 -7.96 9.62
CA ILE A 94 19.08 -7.88 10.99
C ILE A 94 17.92 -8.86 11.18
N ALA A 95 16.94 -8.86 10.28
CA ALA A 95 15.67 -9.59 10.41
C ALA A 95 15.76 -11.08 10.13
N LEU A 96 16.65 -11.50 9.22
CA LEU A 96 16.78 -12.87 8.71
C LEU A 96 15.43 -13.42 8.17
N PRO A 97 14.90 -12.83 7.08
CA PRO A 97 13.63 -13.25 6.48
C PRO A 97 13.70 -14.66 5.88
N HIS A 98 12.59 -15.39 5.98
CA HIS A 98 12.39 -16.70 5.35
C HIS A 98 11.43 -16.59 4.17
N VAL A 99 10.47 -15.67 4.25
CA VAL A 99 9.55 -15.35 3.16
C VAL A 99 9.78 -13.90 2.76
N GLY A 100 9.98 -13.64 1.47
CA GLY A 100 10.08 -12.28 0.92
C GLY A 100 8.93 -12.02 -0.02
N VAL A 101 8.11 -11.00 0.26
CA VAL A 101 7.01 -10.57 -0.61
C VAL A 101 7.41 -9.28 -1.31
N VAL A 102 7.41 -9.29 -2.64
CA VAL A 102 7.60 -8.09 -3.44
C VAL A 102 6.26 -7.68 -4.05
N THR A 103 5.87 -6.43 -3.77
CA THR A 103 4.57 -5.87 -4.15
C THR A 103 4.56 -5.41 -5.61
N ILE A 104 4.80 -4.13 -5.88
CA ILE A 104 4.89 -3.58 -7.24
C ILE A 104 6.04 -2.56 -7.30
N ILE A 105 6.63 -2.36 -8.47
CA ILE A 105 7.66 -1.35 -8.71
C ILE A 105 7.09 -0.19 -9.53
N HIS A 106 7.05 0.96 -8.88
CA HIS A 106 6.67 2.24 -9.47
C HIS A 106 7.72 3.31 -9.15
N PRO A 107 7.80 4.39 -9.95
CA PRO A 107 8.71 5.52 -9.74
C PRO A 107 8.26 6.35 -8.53
N VAL A 108 8.47 5.81 -7.34
CA VAL A 108 8.34 6.49 -6.05
C VAL A 108 9.72 6.54 -5.43
N HIS A 109 10.04 7.61 -4.70
CA HIS A 109 11.39 7.88 -4.18
C HIS A 109 12.43 8.11 -5.29
N LEU A 110 12.01 8.48 -6.51
CA LEU A 110 12.91 8.65 -7.65
C LEU A 110 13.89 9.81 -7.42
N GLU A 111 13.48 10.87 -6.70
CA GLU A 111 14.37 11.98 -6.31
C GLU A 111 15.62 11.50 -5.56
N ARG A 112 15.48 10.44 -4.75
CA ARG A 112 16.57 9.90 -3.92
C ARG A 112 17.28 8.72 -4.59
N ALA A 113 16.49 7.78 -5.13
CA ALA A 113 17.02 6.60 -5.80
C ALA A 113 17.68 6.92 -7.14
N GLY A 114 17.34 8.06 -7.78
CA GLY A 114 17.88 8.51 -9.06
C GLY A 114 17.24 7.84 -10.27
N THR A 115 17.16 6.50 -10.31
CA THR A 115 16.57 5.78 -11.45
C THR A 115 15.65 4.63 -11.02
N ILE A 116 14.76 4.21 -11.92
CA ILE A 116 13.88 3.07 -11.69
C ILE A 116 14.67 1.77 -11.54
N GLU A 117 15.81 1.63 -12.22
CA GLU A 117 16.71 0.48 -12.13
C GLU A 117 17.31 0.37 -10.71
N ARG A 118 17.66 1.50 -10.09
CA ARG A 118 18.10 1.52 -8.69
C ARG A 118 16.99 1.15 -7.72
N ILE A 119 15.74 1.56 -8.02
CA ILE A 119 14.57 1.10 -7.26
C ILE A 119 14.43 -0.42 -7.39
N VAL A 120 14.50 -0.97 -8.60
CA VAL A 120 14.47 -2.43 -8.82
C VAL A 120 15.58 -3.12 -8.03
N GLN A 121 16.83 -2.66 -8.21
CA GLN A 121 18.00 -3.22 -7.52
C GLN A 121 17.79 -3.28 -6.01
N ALA A 122 17.40 -2.17 -5.38
CA ALA A 122 17.21 -2.14 -3.94
C ALA A 122 16.06 -3.05 -3.47
N LYS A 123 14.98 -3.19 -4.25
CA LYS A 123 13.87 -4.11 -3.89
C LYS A 123 14.26 -5.58 -4.09
N THR A 124 15.15 -5.88 -5.03
CA THR A 124 15.71 -7.22 -5.26
C THR A 124 16.50 -7.72 -4.04
N GLU A 125 17.12 -6.84 -3.26
CA GLU A 125 17.90 -7.20 -2.06
C GLU A 125 17.13 -8.07 -1.06
N LEU A 126 15.80 -7.90 -0.97
CA LEU A 126 14.97 -8.73 -0.10
C LEU A 126 15.01 -10.20 -0.53
N VAL A 127 14.88 -10.47 -1.84
CA VAL A 127 14.81 -11.85 -2.35
C VAL A 127 16.19 -12.50 -2.46
N GLU A 128 17.24 -11.70 -2.63
CA GLU A 128 18.64 -12.14 -2.57
C GLU A 128 19.03 -12.60 -1.16
N ALA A 129 18.47 -11.96 -0.12
CA ALA A 129 18.76 -12.28 1.27
C ALA A 129 18.04 -13.52 1.81
N LEU A 130 17.10 -14.10 1.03
CA LEU A 130 16.35 -15.27 1.46
C LEU A 130 17.23 -16.54 1.49
N PRO A 131 16.96 -17.48 2.41
CA PRO A 131 17.55 -18.81 2.38
C PRO A 131 17.26 -19.52 1.05
N PRO A 132 18.10 -20.47 0.62
CA PRO A 132 17.78 -21.32 -0.53
C PRO A 132 16.54 -22.18 -0.25
N ALA A 133 15.92 -22.71 -1.30
CA ALA A 133 14.88 -23.72 -1.17
C ALA A 133 15.41 -24.97 -0.42
N PRO A 134 14.58 -25.62 0.42
CA PRO A 134 13.14 -25.37 0.60
C PRO A 134 12.81 -24.30 1.66
N ASP A 135 13.80 -23.80 2.40
CA ASP A 135 13.56 -22.96 3.59
C ASP A 135 13.09 -21.55 3.24
N GLY A 136 13.64 -20.98 2.16
CA GLY A 136 13.27 -19.65 1.69
C GLY A 136 12.19 -19.68 0.60
N VAL A 137 11.30 -18.69 0.63
CA VAL A 137 10.27 -18.48 -0.41
C VAL A 137 10.19 -17.02 -0.83
N ALA A 138 10.34 -16.76 -2.13
CA ALA A 138 10.08 -15.47 -2.75
C ALA A 138 8.66 -15.45 -3.34
N ILE A 139 7.82 -14.52 -2.89
CA ILE A 139 6.47 -14.28 -3.39
C ILE A 139 6.51 -13.06 -4.30
N LEU A 140 6.34 -13.28 -5.61
CA LEU A 140 6.58 -12.27 -6.65
C LEU A 140 5.30 -11.95 -7.42
N ASN A 141 5.09 -10.67 -7.71
CA ASN A 141 4.02 -10.20 -8.57
C ASN A 141 4.31 -10.55 -10.03
N TYR A 142 3.47 -11.40 -10.62
CA TYR A 142 3.56 -11.82 -12.01
C TYR A 142 3.22 -10.68 -12.97
N ASP A 143 2.28 -9.81 -12.59
CA ASP A 143 1.77 -8.74 -13.45
C ASP A 143 2.78 -7.59 -13.64
N ASP A 144 3.83 -7.54 -12.82
CA ASP A 144 4.92 -6.57 -12.95
C ASP A 144 6.20 -7.28 -13.45
N PRO A 145 6.59 -7.07 -14.73
CA PRO A 145 7.79 -7.70 -15.30
C PRO A 145 9.07 -7.42 -14.51
N ARG A 146 9.17 -6.26 -13.84
CA ARG A 146 10.34 -5.91 -13.02
C ARG A 146 10.41 -6.76 -11.76
N VAL A 147 9.26 -7.06 -11.15
CA VAL A 147 9.16 -7.93 -9.98
C VAL A 147 9.35 -9.39 -10.38
N LEU A 148 8.71 -9.83 -11.46
CA LEU A 148 8.86 -11.19 -11.96
C LEU A 148 10.33 -11.51 -12.32
N GLY A 149 11.05 -10.54 -12.89
CA GLY A 149 12.48 -10.66 -13.19
C GLY A 149 13.38 -10.92 -11.97
N MET A 150 12.93 -10.57 -10.75
CA MET A 150 13.69 -10.82 -9.52
C MET A 150 13.83 -12.31 -9.19
N ARG A 151 13.06 -13.19 -9.85
CA ARG A 151 13.21 -14.66 -9.72
C ARG A 151 14.62 -15.15 -10.04
N GLU A 152 15.33 -14.46 -10.93
CA GLU A 152 16.70 -14.81 -11.34
C GLU A 152 17.74 -14.44 -10.27
N ALA A 153 17.38 -13.62 -9.29
CA ALA A 153 18.26 -13.14 -8.23
C ALA A 153 18.19 -13.99 -6.95
N THR A 154 17.36 -15.04 -6.89
CA THR A 154 17.17 -15.83 -5.67
C THR A 154 17.33 -17.33 -5.91
N ARG A 155 17.77 -18.04 -4.86
CA ARG A 155 17.77 -19.51 -4.79
C ARG A 155 16.61 -20.05 -3.96
N ALA A 156 15.77 -19.16 -3.43
CA ALA A 156 14.55 -19.51 -2.74
C ALA A 156 13.54 -20.15 -3.70
N ARG A 157 12.55 -20.86 -3.16
CA ARG A 157 11.39 -21.28 -3.95
C ARG A 157 10.64 -20.03 -4.40
N VAL A 158 10.26 -19.94 -5.67
CA VAL A 158 9.43 -18.84 -6.18
C VAL A 158 7.96 -19.27 -6.18
N LEU A 159 7.09 -18.40 -5.68
CA LEU A 159 5.64 -18.48 -5.84
C LEU A 159 5.17 -17.16 -6.44
N THR A 160 4.47 -17.23 -7.56
CA THR A 160 3.98 -16.05 -8.27
C THR A 160 2.51 -15.77 -7.93
N TYR A 161 2.14 -14.50 -7.90
CA TYR A 161 0.75 -14.08 -7.78
C TYR A 161 0.40 -13.00 -8.80
N GLY A 162 -0.85 -12.91 -9.23
CA GLY A 162 -1.27 -11.87 -10.17
C GLY A 162 -2.72 -11.99 -10.63
N LEU A 163 -3.07 -11.26 -11.68
CA LEU A 163 -4.37 -11.37 -12.34
C LEU A 163 -4.30 -12.22 -13.61
N SER A 164 -3.09 -12.59 -14.02
CA SER A 164 -2.85 -13.48 -15.15
C SER A 164 -2.99 -14.95 -14.73
N PRO A 165 -3.65 -15.80 -15.54
CA PRO A 165 -3.80 -17.24 -15.29
C PRO A 165 -2.48 -18.02 -15.36
N GLU A 166 -1.39 -17.39 -15.79
CA GLU A 166 -0.05 -17.95 -15.81
C GLU A 166 0.66 -17.85 -14.44
N ALA A 167 0.14 -17.08 -13.49
CA ALA A 167 0.66 -17.04 -12.12
C ALA A 167 0.21 -18.27 -11.30
N ASP A 168 1.00 -18.68 -10.31
CA ASP A 168 0.67 -19.82 -9.44
C ASP A 168 -0.62 -19.59 -8.63
N LEU A 169 -0.80 -18.35 -8.15
CA LEU A 169 -1.98 -17.88 -7.43
C LEU A 169 -2.57 -16.66 -8.13
N TRP A 170 -3.74 -16.78 -8.72
CA TRP A 170 -4.31 -15.70 -9.52
C TRP A 170 -5.78 -15.42 -9.26
N ALA A 171 -6.27 -14.29 -9.77
CA ALA A 171 -7.68 -13.92 -9.66
C ALA A 171 -8.28 -13.41 -10.96
N ASP A 172 -9.56 -13.70 -11.13
CA ASP A 172 -10.39 -13.14 -12.20
C ASP A 172 -11.83 -12.87 -11.71
N GLY A 173 -12.70 -12.44 -12.63
CA GLY A 173 -14.08 -12.09 -12.29
C GLY A 173 -14.16 -10.98 -11.24
N ILE A 174 -13.22 -10.03 -11.28
CA ILE A 174 -13.10 -8.97 -10.29
C ILE A 174 -14.22 -7.95 -10.46
N GLU A 175 -14.93 -7.71 -9.38
CA GLU A 175 -16.04 -6.77 -9.30
C GLU A 175 -15.90 -5.94 -8.03
N GLY A 176 -15.71 -4.64 -8.20
CA GLY A 176 -15.80 -3.67 -7.11
C GLY A 176 -17.25 -3.52 -6.69
N LEU A 177 -17.49 -3.54 -5.38
CA LEU A 177 -18.81 -3.39 -4.76
C LEU A 177 -18.88 -2.08 -3.96
N GLY A 178 -18.16 -1.06 -4.41
CA GLY A 178 -18.04 0.22 -3.70
C GLY A 178 -17.56 0.03 -2.26
N LEU A 179 -18.36 0.50 -1.30
CA LEU A 179 -18.06 0.41 0.13
C LEU A 179 -18.24 -1.00 0.73
N GLU A 180 -18.89 -1.92 0.03
CA GLU A 180 -19.03 -3.32 0.48
C GLU A 180 -17.78 -4.17 0.22
N GLY A 181 -16.77 -3.60 -0.44
CA GLY A 181 -15.49 -4.22 -0.74
C GLY A 181 -15.39 -4.74 -2.16
N VAL A 182 -14.78 -5.91 -2.34
CA VAL A 182 -14.52 -6.50 -3.67
C VAL A 182 -14.85 -7.98 -3.70
N ARG A 183 -15.43 -8.42 -4.81
CA ARG A 183 -15.71 -9.83 -5.13
C ARG A 183 -14.83 -10.28 -6.29
N PHE A 184 -14.32 -11.49 -6.20
CA PHE A 184 -13.50 -12.10 -7.25
C PHE A 184 -13.44 -13.63 -7.07
N ARG A 185 -12.92 -14.32 -8.09
CA ARG A 185 -12.54 -15.72 -7.98
C ARG A 185 -11.03 -15.81 -7.82
N LEU A 186 -10.58 -16.64 -6.90
CA LEU A 186 -9.17 -16.95 -6.65
C LEU A 186 -8.90 -18.37 -7.13
N HIS A 187 -7.76 -18.56 -7.78
CA HIS A 187 -7.34 -19.83 -8.37
C HIS A 187 -5.96 -20.21 -7.86
N TYR A 188 -5.80 -21.46 -7.42
CA TYR A 188 -4.51 -22.02 -6.99
C TYR A 188 -4.48 -23.52 -7.27
N GLY A 189 -3.58 -23.96 -8.16
CA GLY A 189 -3.61 -25.34 -8.65
C GLY A 189 -4.95 -25.67 -9.33
N GLU A 190 -5.63 -26.71 -8.86
CA GLU A 190 -6.97 -27.10 -9.36
C GLU A 190 -8.13 -26.47 -8.57
N GLU A 191 -7.83 -25.70 -7.52
CA GLU A 191 -8.84 -25.09 -6.66
C GLU A 191 -9.28 -23.72 -7.18
N THR A 192 -10.60 -23.50 -7.20
CA THR A 192 -11.21 -22.19 -7.47
C THR A 192 -12.13 -21.80 -6.33
N LEU A 193 -11.87 -20.65 -5.71
CA LEU A 193 -12.62 -20.12 -4.57
C LEU A 193 -13.30 -18.80 -4.94
N HIS A 194 -14.57 -18.68 -4.59
CA HIS A 194 -15.30 -17.41 -4.74
C HIS A 194 -15.17 -16.61 -3.45
N ILE A 195 -14.58 -15.41 -3.55
CA ILE A 195 -14.20 -14.61 -2.41
C ILE A 195 -14.91 -13.25 -2.48
N LYS A 196 -15.47 -12.83 -1.35
CA LYS A 196 -15.81 -11.42 -1.07
C LYS A 196 -14.98 -11.00 0.15
N ILE A 197 -14.26 -9.90 0.02
CA ILE A 197 -13.49 -9.29 1.11
C ILE A 197 -13.94 -7.83 1.31
N PRO A 198 -13.97 -7.32 2.54
CA PRO A 198 -14.37 -5.94 2.83
C PRO A 198 -13.23 -4.95 2.55
N LEU A 199 -12.45 -5.18 1.50
CA LEU A 199 -11.37 -4.28 1.09
C LEU A 199 -11.84 -3.42 -0.08
N LEU A 200 -11.59 -2.12 0.04
CA LEU A 200 -12.08 -1.15 -0.93
C LEU A 200 -11.19 -1.12 -2.18
N GLY A 201 -11.84 -1.02 -3.34
CA GLY A 201 -11.21 -0.86 -4.64
C GLY A 201 -10.59 -2.14 -5.20
N ARG A 202 -10.63 -2.27 -6.53
CA ARG A 202 -10.14 -3.46 -7.27
C ARG A 202 -8.67 -3.79 -7.01
N HIS A 203 -7.84 -2.78 -6.77
CA HIS A 203 -6.42 -2.94 -6.46
C HIS A 203 -6.17 -3.74 -5.16
N SER A 204 -7.18 -3.83 -4.28
CA SER A 204 -7.12 -4.65 -3.07
C SER A 204 -7.05 -6.15 -3.34
N VAL A 205 -7.42 -6.62 -4.55
CA VAL A 205 -7.26 -8.02 -4.95
C VAL A 205 -5.80 -8.44 -4.89
N HIS A 206 -4.85 -7.67 -5.42
CA HIS A 206 -3.41 -7.96 -5.28
C HIS A 206 -2.99 -8.03 -3.81
N THR A 207 -3.58 -7.22 -2.93
CA THR A 207 -3.29 -7.28 -1.48
C THR A 207 -3.77 -8.60 -0.88
N ALA A 208 -4.97 -9.04 -1.24
CA ALA A 208 -5.52 -10.31 -0.79
C ALA A 208 -4.71 -11.50 -1.32
N LEU A 209 -4.30 -11.46 -2.60
CA LEU A 209 -3.44 -12.49 -3.19
C LEU A 209 -2.09 -12.60 -2.48
N ARG A 210 -1.44 -11.47 -2.15
CA ARG A 210 -0.20 -11.48 -1.35
C ARG A 210 -0.40 -12.14 0.02
N ALA A 211 -1.48 -11.80 0.71
CA ALA A 211 -1.78 -12.37 2.02
C ALA A 211 -2.13 -13.87 1.95
N ALA A 212 -2.92 -14.27 0.95
CA ALA A 212 -3.23 -15.67 0.68
C ALA A 212 -1.97 -16.47 0.32
N ALA A 213 -1.09 -15.94 -0.54
CA ALA A 213 0.18 -16.55 -0.88
C ALA A 213 1.04 -16.83 0.36
N VAL A 214 1.15 -15.86 1.27
CA VAL A 214 1.85 -16.07 2.55
C VAL A 214 1.14 -17.15 3.38
N GLY A 215 -0.19 -17.10 3.50
CA GLY A 215 -0.96 -18.13 4.19
C GLY A 215 -0.68 -19.55 3.69
N ILE A 216 -0.68 -19.75 2.36
CA ILE A 216 -0.37 -21.03 1.71
C ILE A 216 1.06 -21.47 2.04
N VAL A 217 2.04 -20.56 1.90
CA VAL A 217 3.46 -20.82 2.18
C VAL A 217 3.70 -21.14 3.65
N GLU A 218 2.87 -20.62 4.54
CA GLU A 218 2.88 -20.86 5.98
C GLU A 218 2.02 -22.06 6.40
N GLY A 219 1.40 -22.76 5.44
CA GLY A 219 0.65 -23.99 5.64
C GLY A 219 -0.77 -23.81 6.20
N LEU A 220 -1.33 -22.59 6.15
CA LEU A 220 -2.72 -22.35 6.55
C LEU A 220 -3.69 -23.03 5.58
N THR A 221 -4.83 -23.45 6.08
CA THR A 221 -5.96 -23.91 5.27
C THR A 221 -6.66 -22.72 4.61
N TRP A 222 -7.40 -22.98 3.53
CA TRP A 222 -8.24 -21.95 2.92
C TRP A 222 -9.25 -21.34 3.87
N GLN A 223 -9.79 -22.12 4.80
CA GLN A 223 -10.70 -21.59 5.81
C GLN A 223 -10.02 -20.49 6.65
N GLU A 224 -8.84 -20.78 7.20
CA GLU A 224 -8.09 -19.79 7.99
C GLU A 224 -7.68 -18.58 7.15
N ILE A 225 -7.23 -18.79 5.91
CA ILE A 225 -6.88 -17.69 5.01
C ILE A 225 -8.09 -16.77 4.77
N LEU A 226 -9.24 -17.35 4.42
CA LEU A 226 -10.45 -16.59 4.13
C LEU A 226 -11.00 -15.87 5.36
N GLU A 227 -10.92 -16.48 6.55
CA GLU A 227 -11.30 -15.84 7.81
C GLU A 227 -10.42 -14.61 8.10
N GLY A 228 -9.09 -14.73 7.91
CA GLY A 228 -8.18 -13.60 8.07
C GLY A 228 -8.40 -12.47 7.05
N LEU A 229 -8.74 -12.81 5.81
CA LEU A 229 -9.03 -11.83 4.76
C LEU A 229 -10.36 -11.08 4.96
N ARG A 230 -11.36 -11.72 5.59
CA ARG A 230 -12.71 -11.16 5.78
C ARG A 230 -12.85 -10.28 7.01
N HIS A 231 -11.97 -10.43 8.00
CA HIS A 231 -12.02 -9.70 9.26
C HIS A 231 -10.69 -9.01 9.56
N PRO A 232 -10.27 -8.04 8.72
CA PRO A 232 -9.05 -7.31 8.98
C PRO A 232 -9.20 -6.56 10.32
N THR A 233 -8.24 -6.75 11.23
CA THR A 233 -8.28 -6.13 12.56
C THR A 233 -7.65 -4.74 12.58
N SER A 234 -6.89 -4.41 11.54
CA SER A 234 -6.21 -3.14 11.37
C SER A 234 -7.04 -2.12 10.59
N GLN A 235 -6.94 -0.84 10.97
CA GLN A 235 -7.29 0.25 10.07
C GLN A 235 -6.39 0.21 8.84
N LEU A 236 -7.01 -0.02 7.68
CA LEU A 236 -6.32 0.00 6.39
C LEU A 236 -6.15 1.46 5.93
N ARG A 237 -5.28 1.70 4.94
CA ARG A 237 -4.89 3.08 4.54
C ARG A 237 -6.00 3.90 3.91
N LEU A 238 -6.97 3.25 3.27
CA LEU A 238 -8.15 3.90 2.71
C LEU A 238 -9.34 3.50 3.56
N VAL A 239 -9.99 4.48 4.19
CA VAL A 239 -11.17 4.27 5.02
C VAL A 239 -12.31 5.18 4.57
N ALA A 240 -13.53 4.67 4.63
CA ALA A 240 -14.73 5.48 4.45
C ALA A 240 -15.19 5.96 5.83
N VAL A 241 -15.31 7.28 6.01
CA VAL A 241 -15.80 7.90 7.23
C VAL A 241 -17.00 8.80 6.94
N PRO A 242 -17.92 8.99 7.90
CA PRO A 242 -19.01 9.94 7.74
C PRO A 242 -18.47 11.36 7.50
N GLY A 243 -19.06 12.06 6.55
CA GLY A 243 -18.81 13.47 6.28
C GLY A 243 -20.00 14.36 6.62
N PRO A 244 -19.85 15.69 6.48
CA PRO A 244 -20.88 16.64 6.85
C PRO A 244 -22.10 16.49 5.96
N LYS A 245 -23.28 16.80 6.51
CA LYS A 245 -24.59 16.76 5.82
C LYS A 245 -24.92 15.36 5.25
N GLY A 246 -24.39 14.29 5.84
CA GLY A 246 -24.60 12.92 5.37
C GLY A 246 -23.81 12.55 4.11
N SER A 247 -22.72 13.27 3.83
CA SER A 247 -21.75 12.88 2.79
C SER A 247 -20.86 11.73 3.27
N THR A 248 -20.10 11.12 2.36
CA THR A 248 -19.06 10.13 2.69
C THR A 248 -17.69 10.68 2.35
N ILE A 249 -16.74 10.55 3.27
CA ILE A 249 -15.33 10.89 3.01
C ILE A 249 -14.54 9.60 2.83
N LEU A 250 -13.84 9.47 1.70
CA LEU A 250 -12.79 8.48 1.51
C LEU A 250 -11.47 9.11 1.97
N ASP A 251 -11.07 8.79 3.19
CA ASP A 251 -9.79 9.21 3.75
C ASP A 251 -8.68 8.28 3.25
N ASP A 252 -7.83 8.82 2.37
CA ASP A 252 -6.60 8.19 1.86
C ASP A 252 -5.41 9.17 2.01
N THR A 253 -5.37 9.88 3.14
CA THR A 253 -4.46 11.00 3.43
C THR A 253 -3.06 10.60 3.87
N TYR A 254 -2.81 9.31 4.08
CA TYR A 254 -1.53 8.84 4.62
C TYR A 254 -0.33 9.20 3.72
N ASN A 255 -0.42 8.91 2.42
CA ASN A 255 0.58 9.28 1.43
C ASN A 255 0.00 9.16 0.01
N ALA A 256 0.62 9.80 -0.97
CA ALA A 256 0.19 9.76 -2.36
C ALA A 256 1.33 9.43 -3.32
N SER A 257 0.95 8.80 -4.42
CA SER A 257 1.76 8.52 -5.60
C SER A 257 0.80 8.41 -6.79
N PRO A 258 1.25 8.63 -8.04
CA PRO A 258 0.34 8.58 -9.19
C PRO A 258 -0.46 7.27 -9.25
N ALA A 259 0.19 6.13 -9.05
CA ALA A 259 -0.48 4.83 -9.05
C ALA A 259 -1.54 4.69 -7.94
N SER A 260 -1.25 5.14 -6.71
CA SER A 260 -2.21 5.06 -5.60
C SER A 260 -3.37 6.06 -5.77
N THR A 261 -3.11 7.25 -6.31
CA THR A 261 -4.15 8.25 -6.55
C THR A 261 -5.09 7.82 -7.68
N LEU A 262 -4.57 7.23 -8.75
CA LEU A 262 -5.40 6.62 -9.80
C LEU A 262 -6.28 5.48 -9.24
N ALA A 263 -5.74 4.66 -8.34
CA ALA A 263 -6.50 3.59 -7.70
C ALA A 263 -7.64 4.13 -6.80
N ALA A 264 -7.39 5.24 -6.09
CA ALA A 264 -8.40 5.91 -5.28
C ALA A 264 -9.49 6.59 -6.14
N LEU A 265 -9.12 7.21 -7.25
CA LEU A 265 -10.08 7.74 -8.24
C LEU A 265 -10.93 6.63 -8.86
N ASN A 266 -10.34 5.46 -9.15
CA ASN A 266 -11.11 4.32 -9.65
C ASN A 266 -12.14 3.81 -8.63
N LEU A 267 -11.81 3.80 -7.33
CA LEU A 267 -12.80 3.51 -6.30
C LEU A 267 -13.89 4.57 -6.24
N LEU A 268 -13.53 5.86 -6.29
CA LEU A 268 -14.50 6.96 -6.31
C LEU A 268 -15.46 6.84 -7.49
N ASP A 269 -14.97 6.37 -8.65
CA ASP A 269 -15.78 6.18 -9.86
C ASP A 269 -16.87 5.10 -9.70
N GLU A 270 -16.63 4.09 -8.86
CA GLU A 270 -17.58 3.01 -8.56
C GLU A 270 -18.69 3.43 -7.58
N LEU A 271 -18.59 4.62 -6.98
CA LEU A 271 -19.55 5.09 -5.99
C LEU A 271 -20.64 5.97 -6.61
N GLU A 272 -21.84 5.88 -6.04
CA GLU A 272 -22.97 6.73 -6.41
C GLU A 272 -22.89 8.09 -5.71
N GLY A 273 -23.55 9.09 -6.30
CA GLY A 273 -23.56 10.46 -5.79
C GLY A 273 -22.61 11.38 -6.53
N ARG A 274 -22.55 12.63 -6.09
CA ARG A 274 -21.65 13.63 -6.68
C ARG A 274 -20.23 13.40 -6.15
N LYS A 275 -19.28 13.25 -7.06
CA LYS A 275 -17.90 12.86 -6.78
C LYS A 275 -17.02 14.11 -6.65
N ILE A 276 -16.43 14.30 -5.49
CA ILE A 276 -15.49 15.40 -5.19
C ILE A 276 -14.13 14.78 -4.89
N ALA A 277 -13.07 15.25 -5.56
CA ALA A 277 -11.70 14.86 -5.21
C ALA A 277 -10.90 16.06 -4.70
N VAL A 278 -10.21 15.86 -3.58
CA VAL A 278 -9.31 16.80 -2.94
C VAL A 278 -7.91 16.21 -2.99
N LEU A 279 -7.10 16.69 -3.94
CA LEU A 279 -5.82 16.09 -4.31
C LEU A 279 -4.65 17.04 -4.02
N GLY A 280 -3.79 16.66 -3.08
CA GLY A 280 -2.57 17.39 -2.75
C GLY A 280 -1.35 16.95 -3.56
N ASP A 281 -0.21 17.60 -3.32
CA ASP A 281 1.08 17.25 -3.93
C ASP A 281 1.42 15.75 -3.80
N MET A 282 1.94 15.17 -4.87
CA MET A 282 2.62 13.87 -4.88
C MET A 282 4.14 14.09 -4.89
N LEU A 283 4.81 13.85 -3.76
CA LEU A 283 6.20 14.17 -3.53
C LEU A 283 7.14 13.00 -3.90
N GLU A 284 8.45 13.29 -3.97
CA GLU A 284 9.53 12.33 -4.21
C GLU A 284 9.45 11.61 -5.58
N LEU A 285 8.90 12.28 -6.60
CA LEU A 285 8.72 11.75 -7.96
C LEU A 285 9.87 12.08 -8.93
N GLY A 286 10.70 13.08 -8.63
CA GLY A 286 11.85 13.46 -9.46
C GLY A 286 11.41 13.87 -10.86
N ASP A 287 12.10 13.37 -11.88
CA ASP A 287 11.78 13.67 -13.29
C ASP A 287 10.39 13.18 -13.71
N TYR A 288 9.75 12.27 -12.94
CA TYR A 288 8.39 11.79 -13.18
C TYR A 288 7.30 12.69 -12.58
N GLU A 289 7.68 13.79 -11.92
CA GLU A 289 6.73 14.67 -11.23
C GLU A 289 5.65 15.23 -12.16
N GLN A 290 6.06 15.88 -13.26
CA GLN A 290 5.14 16.51 -14.19
C GLN A 290 4.17 15.47 -14.77
N GLU A 291 4.72 14.42 -15.39
CA GLU A 291 3.94 13.35 -16.02
C GLU A 291 3.02 12.64 -15.02
N GLY A 292 3.49 12.41 -13.79
CA GLY A 292 2.72 11.79 -12.73
C GLY A 292 1.48 12.59 -12.32
N HIS A 293 1.62 13.91 -12.14
CA HIS A 293 0.49 14.80 -11.82
C HIS A 293 -0.45 14.99 -13.01
N GLU A 294 0.07 15.10 -14.23
CA GLU A 294 -0.75 15.18 -15.45
C GLU A 294 -1.62 13.93 -15.63
N LYS A 295 -1.06 12.73 -15.43
CA LYS A 295 -1.82 11.46 -15.49
C LYS A 295 -2.98 11.42 -14.49
N VAL A 296 -2.75 11.91 -13.28
CA VAL A 296 -3.81 12.01 -12.27
C VAL A 296 -4.87 13.03 -12.67
N GLY A 297 -4.46 14.18 -13.22
CA GLY A 297 -5.36 15.20 -13.74
C GLY A 297 -6.26 14.64 -14.85
N MET A 298 -5.68 13.90 -15.81
CA MET A 298 -6.43 13.26 -16.89
C MET A 298 -7.48 12.28 -16.36
N ARG A 299 -7.14 11.46 -15.38
CA ARG A 299 -8.12 10.53 -14.78
C ARG A 299 -9.19 11.26 -13.97
N ALA A 300 -8.85 12.37 -13.30
CA ALA A 300 -9.83 13.14 -12.54
C ALA A 300 -10.95 13.67 -13.45
N ILE A 301 -10.62 14.13 -14.68
CA ILE A 301 -11.62 14.60 -15.67
C ILE A 301 -12.72 13.58 -15.93
N GLU A 302 -12.36 12.29 -15.98
CA GLU A 302 -13.28 11.19 -16.29
C GLU A 302 -14.19 10.81 -15.12
N VAL A 303 -13.82 11.19 -13.89
CA VAL A 303 -14.40 10.63 -12.68
C VAL A 303 -15.16 11.67 -11.87
N VAL A 304 -14.63 12.88 -11.72
CA VAL A 304 -15.08 13.79 -10.67
C VAL A 304 -15.98 14.90 -11.20
N ASP A 305 -17.02 15.25 -10.44
CA ASP A 305 -17.86 16.41 -10.70
C ASP A 305 -17.19 17.71 -10.23
N LEU A 306 -16.33 17.60 -9.20
CA LEU A 306 -15.54 18.70 -8.67
C LEU A 306 -14.13 18.23 -8.32
N LEU A 307 -13.14 18.98 -8.77
CA LEU A 307 -11.74 18.78 -8.45
C LEU A 307 -11.21 19.95 -7.61
N ILE A 308 -10.68 19.65 -6.45
CA ILE A 308 -9.96 20.60 -5.61
C ILE A 308 -8.51 20.12 -5.54
N THR A 309 -7.55 20.97 -5.87
CA THR A 309 -6.13 20.63 -5.74
C THR A 309 -5.42 21.53 -4.76
N VAL A 310 -4.44 20.98 -4.05
CA VAL A 310 -3.74 21.67 -2.96
C VAL A 310 -2.24 21.61 -3.18
N GLY A 311 -1.59 22.76 -3.05
CA GLY A 311 -0.14 22.87 -3.08
C GLY A 311 0.45 23.12 -4.47
N PRO A 312 1.76 23.43 -4.53
CA PRO A 312 2.43 23.85 -5.75
C PRO A 312 2.48 22.76 -6.82
N ARG A 313 2.63 21.48 -6.45
CA ARG A 313 2.66 20.37 -7.42
C ARG A 313 1.25 19.90 -7.75
N GLY A 314 0.32 19.93 -6.80
CA GLY A 314 -1.11 19.66 -6.99
C GLY A 314 -1.76 20.61 -8.00
N ARG A 315 -1.25 21.83 -8.14
CA ARG A 315 -1.62 22.76 -9.23
C ARG A 315 -1.54 22.11 -10.62
N ILE A 316 -0.53 21.26 -10.88
CA ILE A 316 -0.37 20.58 -12.18
C ILE A 316 -1.60 19.70 -12.50
N ILE A 317 -2.15 19.01 -11.49
CA ILE A 317 -3.35 18.18 -11.63
C ILE A 317 -4.53 19.06 -12.07
N GLY A 318 -4.74 20.19 -11.39
CA GLY A 318 -5.85 21.11 -11.67
C GLY A 318 -5.71 21.82 -13.02
N GLU A 319 -4.50 22.28 -13.37
CA GLU A 319 -4.22 22.91 -14.66
C GLU A 319 -4.38 21.92 -15.82
N THR A 320 -4.02 20.65 -15.62
CA THR A 320 -4.28 19.58 -16.60
C THR A 320 -5.77 19.39 -16.81
N ALA A 321 -6.55 19.29 -15.73
CA ALA A 321 -7.99 19.12 -15.80
C ALA A 321 -8.68 20.27 -16.55
N LEU A 322 -8.30 21.52 -16.25
CA LEU A 322 -8.79 22.71 -16.96
C LEU A 322 -8.42 22.72 -18.44
N ARG A 323 -7.18 22.36 -18.77
CA ARG A 323 -6.68 22.34 -20.15
C ARG A 323 -7.42 21.33 -21.02
N TRP A 324 -7.81 20.19 -20.44
CA TRP A 324 -8.25 19.02 -21.20
C TRP A 324 -9.74 18.68 -21.09
N GLY A 325 -10.54 19.39 -20.28
CA GLY A 325 -12.00 19.26 -20.42
C GLY A 325 -12.88 19.70 -19.26
N MET A 326 -12.33 19.98 -18.07
CA MET A 326 -13.16 20.47 -16.95
C MET A 326 -13.37 21.98 -17.03
N SER A 327 -14.58 22.43 -16.69
CA SER A 327 -14.88 23.86 -16.65
C SER A 327 -14.21 24.56 -15.46
N PRO A 328 -13.91 25.88 -15.55
CA PRO A 328 -13.33 26.65 -14.45
C PRO A 328 -14.14 26.60 -13.14
N GLU A 329 -15.46 26.43 -13.22
CA GLU A 329 -16.34 26.33 -12.06
C GLU A 329 -16.24 24.97 -11.35
N GLN A 330 -15.69 23.96 -12.01
CA GLN A 330 -15.52 22.61 -11.48
C GLN A 330 -14.13 22.34 -10.89
N VAL A 331 -13.17 23.25 -11.08
CA VAL A 331 -11.79 23.07 -10.64
C VAL A 331 -11.37 24.20 -9.71
N HIS A 332 -10.98 23.86 -8.49
CA HIS A 332 -10.46 24.81 -7.50
C HIS A 332 -9.01 24.49 -7.16
N ILE A 333 -8.09 25.34 -7.59
CA ILE A 333 -6.67 25.22 -7.25
C ILE A 333 -6.41 26.10 -6.03
N MET A 334 -5.97 25.49 -4.92
CA MET A 334 -5.79 26.14 -3.63
C MET A 334 -4.37 25.96 -3.10
N GLU A 335 -3.94 26.86 -2.21
CA GLU A 335 -2.58 26.82 -1.65
C GLU A 335 -2.48 25.96 -0.40
N ASP A 336 -3.52 25.94 0.44
CA ASP A 336 -3.49 25.28 1.75
C ASP A 336 -4.80 24.56 2.10
N ASN A 337 -4.72 23.71 3.13
CA ASN A 337 -5.83 22.91 3.65
C ASN A 337 -6.95 23.78 4.24
N GLU A 338 -6.63 24.94 4.84
CA GLU A 338 -7.62 25.83 5.48
C GLU A 338 -8.59 26.42 4.44
N ALA A 339 -8.06 26.84 3.30
CA ALA A 339 -8.86 27.33 2.18
C ALA A 339 -9.80 26.25 1.64
N VAL A 340 -9.33 25.00 1.55
CA VAL A 340 -10.15 23.86 1.14
C VAL A 340 -11.26 23.57 2.15
N ILE A 341 -10.96 23.57 3.44
CA ILE A 341 -11.94 23.33 4.51
C ILE A 341 -13.07 24.37 4.43
N ARG A 342 -12.72 25.66 4.27
CA ARG A 342 -13.72 26.74 4.10
C ARG A 342 -14.61 26.48 2.89
N LEU A 343 -14.02 26.17 1.74
CA LEU A 343 -14.75 25.89 0.51
C LEU A 343 -15.71 24.69 0.66
N LEU A 344 -15.23 23.58 1.23
CA LEU A 344 -16.01 22.36 1.38
C LEU A 344 -17.19 22.52 2.35
N LYS A 345 -17.07 23.31 3.42
CA LYS A 345 -18.18 23.58 4.35
C LYS A 345 -19.41 24.15 3.62
N ASP A 346 -19.18 25.04 2.66
CA ASP A 346 -20.24 25.68 1.88
C ASP A 346 -20.70 24.81 0.70
N LEU A 347 -19.76 24.10 0.06
CA LEU A 347 -20.02 23.39 -1.19
C LEU A 347 -20.68 22.02 -1.01
N VAL A 348 -20.35 21.31 0.07
CA VAL A 348 -20.79 19.92 0.29
C VAL A 348 -22.30 19.85 0.42
N ARG A 349 -22.88 18.85 -0.25
CA ARG A 349 -24.30 18.53 -0.29
C ARG A 349 -24.55 17.11 0.24
N PRO A 350 -25.77 16.80 0.69
CA PRO A 350 -26.14 15.43 1.05
C PRO A 350 -25.92 14.46 -0.11
N GLY A 351 -25.30 13.31 0.19
CA GLY A 351 -24.98 12.29 -0.82
C GLY A 351 -23.71 12.55 -1.63
N ASP A 352 -22.95 13.60 -1.34
CA ASP A 352 -21.62 13.79 -1.93
C ASP A 352 -20.66 12.69 -1.42
N VAL A 353 -19.70 12.31 -2.27
CA VAL A 353 -18.59 11.43 -1.93
C VAL A 353 -17.29 12.17 -2.16
N ILE A 354 -16.48 12.32 -1.10
CA ILE A 354 -15.31 13.19 -1.06
C ILE A 354 -14.06 12.34 -0.88
N LEU A 355 -13.23 12.23 -1.90
CA LEU A 355 -11.90 11.63 -1.80
C LEU A 355 -10.89 12.66 -1.32
N VAL A 356 -10.15 12.39 -0.24
CA VAL A 356 -9.06 13.24 0.23
C VAL A 356 -7.74 12.47 0.18
N LYS A 357 -6.78 12.99 -0.59
CA LYS A 357 -5.50 12.30 -0.80
C LYS A 357 -4.35 13.27 -1.08
N GLY A 358 -3.20 13.03 -0.48
CA GLY A 358 -1.96 13.77 -0.74
C GLY A 358 -0.76 13.09 -0.09
N SER A 359 0.44 13.60 -0.37
CA SER A 359 1.65 13.11 0.30
C SER A 359 1.62 13.39 1.80
N ARG A 360 2.34 12.59 2.60
CA ARG A 360 2.32 12.73 4.07
C ARG A 360 2.64 14.14 4.56
N ALA A 361 3.55 14.85 3.87
CA ALA A 361 3.94 16.21 4.23
C ALA A 361 2.82 17.25 4.03
N MET A 362 1.79 16.93 3.23
CA MET A 362 0.62 17.80 3.00
C MET A 362 -0.37 17.81 4.16
N GLN A 363 -0.27 16.85 5.09
CA GLN A 363 -1.12 16.75 6.28
C GLN A 363 -2.63 16.82 5.96
N MET A 364 -3.03 16.19 4.86
CA MET A 364 -4.41 16.28 4.36
C MET A 364 -5.44 15.69 5.34
N GLU A 365 -4.99 14.93 6.36
CA GLU A 365 -5.84 14.49 7.48
C GLU A 365 -6.53 15.66 8.21
N GLU A 366 -5.96 16.87 8.16
CA GLU A 366 -6.58 18.08 8.71
C GLU A 366 -7.94 18.38 8.06
N ILE A 367 -8.06 18.14 6.75
CA ILE A 367 -9.30 18.34 5.99
C ILE A 367 -10.34 17.32 6.45
N VAL A 368 -9.94 16.05 6.58
CA VAL A 368 -10.83 14.97 7.04
C VAL A 368 -11.33 15.25 8.44
N ASN A 369 -10.44 15.57 9.38
CA ASN A 369 -10.79 15.88 10.76
C ASN A 369 -11.76 17.07 10.85
N ALA A 370 -11.46 18.17 10.14
CA ALA A 370 -12.28 19.37 10.18
C ALA A 370 -13.68 19.20 9.57
N LEU A 371 -13.86 18.25 8.64
CA LEU A 371 -15.16 17.92 8.06
C LEU A 371 -15.92 16.86 8.88
N GLY A 372 -15.19 15.95 9.55
CA GLY A 372 -15.77 14.91 10.40
C GLY A 372 -16.28 15.42 11.76
N GLU A 373 -15.74 16.54 12.27
CA GLU A 373 -16.16 17.17 13.53
C GLU A 373 -17.44 18.03 13.42
N GLY A 374 -18.14 17.97 12.28
CA GLY A 374 -19.34 18.79 12.02
C GLY A 374 -20.64 18.13 12.43
N ASP A 375 -20.93 18.10 13.74
CA ASP A 375 -22.30 18.11 14.32
C ASP A 375 -22.40 19.19 15.42
#